data_AF-A0A0F3MFG7-F1
#
_entry.id   AF-A0A0F3MFG7-F1
#
_cell.length_a   1.000
_cell.length_b   1.000
_cell.length_c   1.000
_cell.angle_alpha   90.00
_cell.angle_beta   90.00
_cell.angle_gamma   90.00
#
_symmetry.space_group_name_H-M   'P 1'
#
loop_
_entity.id
_entity.type
_entity.pdbx_description
1 polymer ?
#
loop_
_entity_poly.entity_id
_entity_poly.type
_entity_poly.pdbx_seq_one_letter_code
_entity_poly.pdbx_strand_id
1 'polypeptide(L)'
;MVPWNDCFIADFHDIANSFSSYNPRIDNFFTKNAELVLAEAVKLYQKDIKQLIDTIIYSDNRQFAKAFRNTAVAGIISESAPETSSGIQSTLGKNITSLQYLKPGGKFSIKEWFSNETGWLFITASPAQ
;
A
#
# COMPACT_ATOMS: atom_id res chain seq x y z
N MET A 1 -7.65 11.10 -5.14
CA MET A 1 -6.53 11.49 -4.30
C MET A 1 -5.68 10.25 -4.17
N VAL A 2 -4.44 10.31 -4.63
CA VAL A 2 -3.49 9.21 -4.53
C VAL A 2 -2.51 9.58 -3.42
N PRO A 3 -2.33 8.78 -2.35
CA PRO A 3 -1.47 9.12 -1.21
C PRO A 3 -0.03 9.44 -1.62
N TRP A 4 0.37 8.94 -2.79
CA TRP A 4 1.71 9.05 -3.36
C TRP A 4 1.78 10.05 -4.53
N ASN A 5 0.83 10.98 -4.64
CA ASN A 5 0.96 12.12 -5.56
C ASN A 5 2.23 12.96 -5.30
N ASP A 6 2.75 12.90 -4.07
CA ASP A 6 3.91 13.65 -3.58
C ASP A 6 5.25 12.92 -3.77
N CYS A 7 5.23 11.80 -4.48
CA CYS A 7 6.36 10.88 -4.54
C CYS A 7 7.05 10.95 -5.89
N PHE A 8 8.33 11.29 -5.87
CA PHE A 8 9.23 11.01 -6.98
C PHE A 8 9.51 9.49 -7.01
N ILE A 9 9.92 8.98 -8.17
CA ILE A 9 10.12 7.55 -8.49
C ILE A 9 11.04 6.79 -7.47
N ALA A 10 11.72 7.49 -6.56
CA ALA A 10 12.67 6.94 -5.60
C ALA A 10 12.09 6.56 -4.20
N ASP A 11 10.86 6.95 -3.85
CA ASP A 11 10.38 6.86 -2.45
C ASP A 11 9.35 5.73 -2.18
N PHE A 12 9.18 4.74 -3.07
CA PHE A 12 8.11 3.72 -2.90
C PHE A 12 8.24 2.88 -1.64
N HIS A 13 9.47 2.61 -1.20
CA HIS A 13 9.73 1.90 0.05
C HIS A 13 9.35 2.73 1.28
N ASP A 14 9.63 4.04 1.27
CA ASP A 14 9.28 4.92 2.39
C ASP A 14 7.78 5.07 2.55
N ILE A 15 7.05 5.16 1.43
CA ILE A 15 5.59 5.14 1.42
C ILE A 15 5.09 3.80 1.98
N ALA A 16 5.58 2.68 1.45
CA ALA A 16 5.15 1.35 1.91
C ALA A 16 5.40 1.17 3.41
N ASN A 17 6.53 1.64 3.90
CA ASN A 17 6.88 1.63 5.33
C ASN A 17 5.90 2.47 6.16
N SER A 18 5.41 3.61 5.65
CA SER A 18 4.40 4.43 6.36
C SER A 18 3.05 3.73 6.57
N PHE A 19 2.71 2.75 5.74
CA PHE A 19 1.53 1.90 5.91
C PHE A 19 1.81 0.66 6.77
N SER A 20 3.06 0.42 7.12
CA SER A 20 3.44 -0.76 7.88
C SER A 20 3.18 -0.59 9.36
N SER A 21 2.66 -1.63 9.99
CA SER A 21 2.67 -1.80 11.44
C SER A 21 3.95 -2.50 11.92
N TYR A 22 5.03 -2.52 11.13
CA TYR A 22 6.25 -3.25 11.43
C TYR A 22 6.88 -2.76 12.72
N ASN A 23 7.08 -3.71 13.63
CA ASN A 23 7.84 -3.50 14.84
C ASN A 23 9.18 -4.24 14.68
N PRO A 24 10.33 -3.53 14.60
CA PRO A 24 11.63 -4.16 14.38
C PRO A 24 12.07 -5.11 15.51
N ARG A 25 11.39 -5.11 16.66
CA ARG A 25 11.62 -6.07 17.75
C ARG A 25 10.96 -7.43 17.54
N ILE A 26 10.05 -7.53 16.55
CA ILE A 26 9.33 -8.76 16.21
C ILE A 26 9.57 -9.01 14.72
N ASP A 27 10.45 -9.96 14.39
CA ASP A 27 10.64 -10.36 13.01
C ASP A 27 9.39 -11.09 12.50
N ASN A 28 8.53 -10.35 11.79
CA ASN A 28 7.35 -10.91 11.17
C ASN A 28 7.57 -10.99 9.67
N PHE A 29 7.85 -12.20 9.20
CA PHE A 29 7.99 -12.55 7.78
C PHE A 29 6.86 -11.92 6.93
N PHE A 30 5.60 -12.00 7.36
CA PHE A 30 4.48 -11.47 6.59
C PHE A 30 4.47 -9.96 6.49
N THR A 31 4.88 -9.25 7.55
CA THR A 31 4.91 -7.78 7.56
C THR A 31 5.99 -7.24 6.64
N LYS A 32 7.22 -7.79 6.72
CA LYS A 32 8.32 -7.38 5.84
C LYS A 32 7.98 -7.63 4.37
N ASN A 33 7.42 -8.80 4.06
CA ASN A 33 7.05 -9.12 2.67
C ASN A 33 5.84 -8.29 2.21
N ALA A 34 4.90 -7.95 3.09
CA ALA A 34 3.80 -7.04 2.75
C ALA A 34 4.30 -5.65 2.37
N GLU A 35 5.33 -5.11 3.04
CA GLU A 35 5.97 -3.84 2.65
C GLU A 35 6.60 -3.91 1.26
N LEU A 36 7.35 -4.97 0.97
CA LEU A 36 7.97 -5.16 -0.35
C LEU A 36 6.92 -5.26 -1.45
N VAL A 37 5.84 -6.02 -1.20
CA VAL A 37 4.74 -6.15 -2.15
C VAL A 37 4.01 -4.82 -2.32
N LEU A 38 3.82 -4.03 -1.26
CA LEU A 38 3.21 -2.70 -1.35
C LEU A 38 4.06 -1.75 -2.18
N ALA A 39 5.38 -1.73 -2.01
CA ALA A 39 6.27 -0.88 -2.79
C ALA A 39 6.18 -1.17 -4.29
N GLU A 40 6.17 -2.46 -4.67
CA GLU A 40 5.96 -2.87 -6.06
C GLU A 40 4.53 -2.57 -6.55
N ALA A 41 3.52 -2.75 -5.70
CA ALA A 41 2.13 -2.45 -6.05
C ALA A 41 1.94 -0.95 -6.32
N VAL A 42 2.47 -0.08 -5.47
CA VAL A 42 2.41 1.37 -5.66
C VAL A 42 3.12 1.74 -6.96
N LYS A 43 4.26 1.12 -7.27
CA LYS A 43 4.97 1.33 -8.54
C LYS A 43 4.16 0.90 -9.77
N LEU A 44 3.42 -0.21 -9.69
CA LEU A 44 2.57 -0.71 -10.77
C LEU A 44 1.31 0.15 -10.97
N TYR A 45 0.67 0.57 -9.88
CA TYR A 45 -0.66 1.17 -9.87
C TYR A 45 -0.66 2.64 -9.45
N GLN A 46 0.45 3.35 -9.69
CA GLN A 46 0.65 4.75 -9.25
C GLN A 46 -0.53 5.68 -9.56
N LYS A 47 -1.22 5.47 -10.68
CA LYS A 47 -2.32 6.33 -11.13
C LYS A 47 -3.71 5.77 -10.83
N ASP A 48 -3.79 4.55 -10.30
CA ASP A 48 -5.05 3.82 -10.14
C ASP A 48 -5.09 3.06 -8.79
N ILE A 49 -5.39 3.79 -7.71
CA ILE A 49 -5.63 3.18 -6.38
C ILE A 49 -6.72 2.14 -6.43
N LYS A 50 -7.76 2.37 -7.25
CA LYS A 50 -8.89 1.45 -7.29
C LYS A 50 -8.39 0.10 -7.79
N GLN A 51 -7.61 0.09 -8.87
CA GLN A 51 -6.97 -1.13 -9.35
C GLN A 51 -5.96 -1.72 -8.35
N LEU A 52 -5.22 -0.89 -7.61
CA LEU A 52 -4.35 -1.36 -6.53
C LEU A 52 -5.14 -2.10 -5.45
N ILE A 53 -6.24 -1.53 -4.99
CA ILE A 53 -7.11 -2.08 -3.95
C ILE A 53 -7.82 -3.33 -4.46
N ASP A 54 -8.34 -3.32 -5.68
CA ASP A 54 -8.97 -4.48 -6.32
C ASP A 54 -7.98 -5.64 -6.45
N THR A 55 -6.72 -5.34 -6.81
CA THR A 55 -5.65 -6.34 -6.93
C THR A 55 -5.26 -6.92 -5.57
N ILE A 56 -5.17 -6.09 -4.53
CA ILE A 56 -4.66 -6.53 -3.22
C ILE A 56 -5.77 -7.14 -2.34
N ILE A 57 -6.94 -6.53 -2.27
CA ILE A 57 -8.00 -6.92 -1.31
C ILE A 57 -8.98 -7.92 -1.93
N TYR A 58 -9.36 -7.72 -3.19
CA TYR A 58 -10.49 -8.42 -3.79
C TYR A 58 -10.11 -9.54 -4.76
N SER A 59 -8.84 -9.64 -5.15
CA SER A 59 -8.35 -10.65 -6.08
C SER A 59 -8.09 -12.00 -5.40
N ASP A 60 -8.38 -13.08 -6.11
CA ASP A 60 -7.95 -14.41 -5.69
C ASP A 60 -6.41 -14.58 -5.81
N ASN A 61 -5.85 -15.62 -5.19
CA ASN A 61 -4.40 -15.85 -5.19
C ASN A 61 -3.81 -15.94 -6.61
N ARG A 62 -4.55 -16.47 -7.58
CA ARG A 62 -4.07 -16.62 -8.95
C ARG A 62 -3.95 -15.27 -9.63
N GLN A 63 -4.97 -14.43 -9.50
CA GLN A 63 -4.98 -13.06 -10.00
C GLN A 63 -3.90 -12.21 -9.32
N PHE A 64 -3.78 -12.33 -7.99
CA PHE A 64 -2.77 -11.65 -7.19
C PHE A 64 -1.35 -12.04 -7.64
N ALA A 65 -1.03 -13.34 -7.70
CA ALA A 65 0.28 -13.80 -8.17
C ALA A 65 0.59 -13.38 -9.62
N LYS A 66 -0.42 -13.44 -10.50
CA LYS A 66 -0.28 -12.99 -11.88
C LYS A 66 0.04 -11.49 -11.98
N ALA A 67 -0.53 -10.67 -11.11
CA ALA A 67 -0.26 -9.23 -11.07
C ALA A 67 1.21 -8.91 -10.75
N PHE A 68 1.85 -9.74 -9.92
CA PHE A 68 3.23 -9.53 -9.46
C PHE A 68 4.29 -10.36 -10.18
N ARG A 69 3.92 -11.22 -11.14
CA ARG A 69 4.84 -12.18 -11.79
C ARG A 69 6.10 -11.57 -12.44
N ASN A 70 6.03 -10.29 -12.82
CA ASN A 70 7.11 -9.57 -13.51
C ASN A 70 7.77 -8.50 -12.60
N THR A 71 7.65 -8.66 -11.28
CA THR A 71 8.17 -7.71 -10.28
C THR A 71 9.23 -8.38 -9.41
N ALA A 72 9.91 -7.58 -8.57
CA ALA A 72 10.92 -8.10 -7.64
C ALA A 72 10.35 -9.10 -6.61
N VAL A 73 9.03 -9.09 -6.36
CA VAL A 73 8.37 -9.97 -5.41
C VAL A 73 7.84 -11.27 -6.03
N ALA A 74 8.09 -11.52 -7.32
CA ALA A 74 7.64 -12.74 -8.02
C ALA A 74 8.19 -14.04 -7.41
N GLY A 75 9.32 -13.99 -6.71
CA GLY A 75 9.87 -15.15 -5.99
C GLY A 75 9.18 -15.45 -4.65
N ILE A 76 8.40 -14.49 -4.13
CA ILE A 76 7.72 -14.58 -2.83
C ILE A 76 6.23 -14.86 -3.03
N ILE A 77 5.62 -14.17 -4.01
CA ILE A 77 4.21 -14.33 -4.35
C ILE A 77 4.09 -15.40 -5.44
N SER A 78 3.43 -16.50 -5.11
CA SER A 78 3.27 -17.63 -6.02
C SER A 78 1.86 -18.20 -6.04
N GLU A 79 1.45 -18.69 -7.21
CA GLU A 79 0.26 -19.53 -7.39
C GLU A 79 0.43 -20.89 -6.70
N SER A 80 1.65 -21.42 -6.67
CA SER A 80 1.97 -22.76 -6.13
C SER A 80 2.17 -22.79 -4.61
N ALA A 81 2.26 -21.63 -3.96
CA ALA A 81 2.41 -21.48 -2.51
C ALA A 81 1.34 -20.53 -1.95
N PRO A 82 0.05 -20.93 -1.99
CA PRO A 82 -1.07 -20.04 -1.71
C PRO A 82 -1.11 -19.55 -0.26
N GLU A 83 -0.60 -20.33 0.70
CA GLU A 83 -0.58 -19.94 2.13
C GLU A 83 0.31 -18.72 2.37
N THR A 84 1.52 -18.72 1.79
CA THR A 84 2.47 -17.61 1.87
C THR A 84 1.88 -16.36 1.21
N SER A 85 1.41 -16.48 -0.03
CA SER A 85 0.80 -15.38 -0.77
C SER A 85 -0.41 -14.80 -0.04
N SER A 86 -1.31 -15.65 0.48
CA SER A 86 -2.51 -15.22 1.22
C SER A 86 -2.17 -14.55 2.54
N GLY A 87 -1.16 -15.04 3.27
CA GLY A 87 -0.71 -14.41 4.51
C GLY A 87 -0.13 -13.01 4.28
N ILE A 88 0.62 -12.84 3.19
CA ILE A 88 1.15 -11.54 2.76
C ILE A 88 -0.01 -10.62 2.32
N GLN A 89 -0.91 -11.12 1.46
CA GLN A 89 -2.07 -10.39 0.96
C GLN A 89 -2.99 -9.92 2.09
N SER A 90 -3.26 -10.78 3.08
CA SER A 90 -4.05 -10.44 4.27
C SER A 90 -3.39 -9.36 5.12
N THR A 91 -2.08 -9.48 5.37
CA THR A 91 -1.33 -8.48 6.14
C THR A 91 -1.34 -7.13 5.43
N LEU A 92 -1.08 -7.16 4.11
CA LEU A 92 -1.10 -5.98 3.28
C LEU A 92 -2.49 -5.32 3.22
N GLY A 93 -3.54 -6.12 3.01
CA GLY A 93 -4.91 -5.64 2.94
C GLY A 93 -5.33 -4.87 4.18
N LYS A 94 -4.99 -5.36 5.39
CA LYS A 94 -5.25 -4.65 6.66
C LYS A 94 -4.60 -3.27 6.70
N ASN A 95 -3.36 -3.16 6.22
CA ASN A 95 -2.58 -1.92 6.25
C ASN A 95 -3.15 -0.85 5.31
N ILE A 96 -3.77 -1.26 4.19
CA ILE A 96 -4.22 -0.33 3.15
C ILE A 96 -5.74 -0.22 3.01
N THR A 97 -6.52 -0.90 3.85
CA THR A 97 -8.00 -0.92 3.76
C THR A 97 -8.58 0.50 3.77
N SER A 98 -7.99 1.43 4.51
CA SER A 98 -8.43 2.83 4.56
C SER A 98 -8.36 3.55 3.22
N LEU A 99 -7.52 3.10 2.28
CA LEU A 99 -7.39 3.69 0.95
C LEU A 99 -8.64 3.50 0.08
N GLN A 100 -9.49 2.51 0.39
CA GLN A 100 -10.74 2.28 -0.35
C GLN A 100 -11.71 3.46 -0.27
N TYR A 101 -11.56 4.32 0.75
CA TYR A 101 -12.40 5.50 0.94
C TYR A 101 -11.90 6.73 0.18
N LEU A 102 -10.77 6.64 -0.51
CA LEU A 102 -10.23 7.75 -1.28
C LEU A 102 -11.07 8.02 -2.52
N LYS A 103 -11.59 9.24 -2.61
CA LYS A 103 -12.28 9.70 -3.82
C LYS A 103 -11.25 9.93 -4.95
N PRO A 104 -11.55 9.54 -6.20
CA PRO A 104 -10.68 9.85 -7.34
C PRO A 104 -10.51 11.37 -7.52
N GLY A 105 -9.41 11.81 -8.12
CA GLY A 105 -9.21 13.21 -8.56
C GLY A 105 -8.78 14.26 -7.52
N GLY A 106 -8.74 13.95 -6.22
CA GLY A 106 -8.18 14.89 -5.22
C GLY A 106 -6.70 15.23 -5.46
N LYS A 107 -6.34 16.51 -5.30
CA LYS A 107 -5.00 17.10 -5.53
C LYS A 107 -4.29 17.57 -4.25
N PHE A 108 -4.86 17.28 -3.08
CA PHE A 108 -4.25 17.69 -1.81
C PHE A 108 -2.94 16.92 -1.58
N SER A 109 -1.91 17.67 -1.19
CA SER A 109 -0.55 17.22 -0.92
C SER A 109 -0.15 17.73 0.46
N ILE A 110 0.32 16.84 1.33
CA ILE A 110 0.80 17.26 2.66
C ILE A 110 2.15 17.98 2.50
N LYS A 111 2.99 17.54 1.55
CA LYS A 111 4.28 18.20 1.28
C LYS A 111 4.07 19.63 0.77
N GLU A 112 3.21 19.83 -0.22
CA GLU A 112 2.91 21.17 -0.74
C GLU A 112 2.23 22.03 0.33
N TRP A 113 1.28 21.47 1.10
CA TRP A 113 0.63 22.20 2.19
C TRP A 113 1.65 22.67 3.25
N PHE A 114 2.60 21.80 3.61
CA PHE A 114 3.67 22.12 4.58
C PHE A 114 4.63 23.18 4.02
N SER A 115 5.04 23.06 2.75
CA SER A 115 5.95 24.01 2.10
C SER A 115 5.32 25.38 1.83
N ASN A 116 3.99 25.46 1.70
CA ASN A 116 3.29 26.71 1.39
C ASN A 116 2.81 27.48 2.64
N GLU A 117 3.10 27.02 3.87
CA GLU A 117 2.70 27.63 5.14
C GLU A 117 1.19 27.97 5.24
N THR A 118 0.35 27.19 4.56
CA THR A 118 -1.09 27.48 4.43
C THR A 118 -1.91 27.01 5.64
N GLY A 119 -1.87 27.76 6.74
CA GLY A 119 -2.79 27.58 7.88
C GLY A 119 -2.58 26.30 8.69
N TRP A 120 -3.65 25.80 9.34
CA TRP A 120 -3.61 24.60 10.20
C TRP A 120 -4.30 23.40 9.55
N LEU A 121 -3.68 22.22 9.61
CA LEU A 121 -4.27 20.94 9.18
C LEU A 121 -4.79 20.17 10.40
N PHE A 122 -6.09 19.91 10.44
CA PHE A 122 -6.72 19.14 11.51
C PHE A 122 -7.06 17.73 11.02
N ILE A 123 -6.40 16.72 11.61
CA ILE A 123 -6.74 15.31 11.40
C ILE A 123 -7.71 14.92 12.51
N THR A 124 -8.96 14.62 12.14
CA THR A 124 -10.02 14.26 13.08
C THR A 124 -10.47 12.83 12.84
N ALA A 125 -10.84 12.14 13.90
CA ALA A 125 -11.45 10.82 13.85
C ALA A 125 -12.68 10.82 14.77
N SER A 126 -13.74 10.16 14.34
CA SER A 126 -14.84 9.85 15.26
C SER A 126 -14.28 8.92 16.35
N PRO A 127 -14.63 9.13 17.64
CA PRO A 127 -14.28 8.18 18.68
C PRO A 127 -14.78 6.80 18.26
N ALA A 128 -13.94 5.77 18.40
CA ALA A 128 -14.39 4.39 18.26
C ALA A 128 -15.53 4.19 19.27
N GLN A 129 -16.73 3.87 18.75
CA GLN A 129 -17.88 3.49 19.57
C GLN A 129 -17.71 2.07 20.10
#